data_AF-A0A9P8CMR8-F1
#
_entry.id   AF-A0A9P8CMR8-F1
#
_cell.length_a   1.000
_cell.length_b   1.000
_cell.length_c   1.000
_cell.angle_alpha   90.00
_cell.angle_beta   90.00
_cell.angle_gamma   90.00
#
_symmetry.space_group_name_H-M   'P 1'
#
loop_
_entity.id
_entity.type
_entity.pdbx_description
1 polymer ?
#
loop_
_entity_poly.entity_id
_entity_poly.type
_entity_poly.pdbx_seq_one_letter_code
_entity_poly.pdbx_strand_id
1 'polypeptide(L)'
;MTSSVISSSSAFSVNNNTTTASNNVPLLPSQLPPALPTFWQSPLHYVTRTLRRWRRRVQFWSSPLKLRYSIIVLSKITDHPYRYLARLFLRYPRHFPVILPPPPREIIAYAPEAYMDEHHLDIFELRLIPIFRWRDTLQSSFYRLYEAFCAYDEPLIGYETEYLWKRQTHWNPEDIYDPRLDGCNDSEQLAVLASLAEALIWSPSMDISGA
;
A
#
# COMPACT_ATOMS: atom_id res chain seq x y z
N MET A 1 -7.16 -43.11 32.35
CA MET A 1 -8.34 -42.58 33.06
C MET A 1 -9.16 -41.80 32.04
N THR A 2 -10.28 -42.40 31.62
CA THR A 2 -11.65 -41.82 31.68
C THR A 2 -11.83 -40.64 30.70
N SER A 3 -12.65 -40.68 29.64
CA SER A 3 -13.99 -41.25 29.45
C SER A 3 -14.25 -41.23 27.92
N SER A 4 -14.56 -42.32 27.22
CA SER A 4 -15.83 -43.05 27.12
C SER A 4 -17.05 -42.24 26.62
N VAL A 5 -17.51 -42.61 25.41
CA VAL A 5 -18.91 -42.97 25.06
C VAL A 5 -19.86 -41.77 24.88
N ILE A 6 -20.64 -41.65 23.79
CA ILE A 6 -21.98 -42.25 23.57
C ILE A 6 -22.28 -42.08 22.04
N SER A 7 -22.33 -43.14 21.22
CA SER A 7 -23.50 -44.01 20.87
C SER A 7 -24.76 -43.23 20.49
N SER A 8 -25.36 -43.36 19.31
CA SER A 8 -26.42 -44.36 19.00
C SER A 8 -26.96 -43.99 17.58
N SER A 9 -27.11 -44.90 16.61
CA SER A 9 -28.14 -45.96 16.47
C SER A 9 -29.55 -45.41 16.70
N SER A 10 -30.59 -45.62 15.90
CA SER A 10 -30.88 -46.58 14.85
C SER A 10 -32.33 -46.35 14.40
N ALA A 11 -32.60 -46.64 13.13
CA ALA A 11 -33.71 -47.48 12.66
C ALA A 11 -35.20 -47.07 12.84
N PHE A 12 -35.94 -47.34 11.75
CA PHE A 12 -37.25 -48.02 11.70
C PHE A 12 -38.52 -47.29 12.18
N SER A 13 -39.42 -47.00 11.23
CA SER A 13 -40.71 -47.71 11.04
C SER A 13 -41.58 -46.85 10.12
N VAL A 14 -42.00 -47.29 8.93
CA VAL A 14 -42.96 -48.38 8.63
C VAL A 14 -44.40 -47.95 8.92
N ASN A 15 -45.19 -47.97 7.84
CA ASN A 15 -46.63 -48.21 7.74
C ASN A 15 -47.58 -47.08 8.16
N ASN A 16 -48.74 -46.88 7.55
CA ASN A 16 -49.45 -47.46 6.41
C ASN A 16 -50.59 -46.46 6.10
N ASN A 17 -51.15 -46.49 4.89
CA ASN A 17 -52.57 -46.80 4.67
C ASN A 17 -53.04 -46.33 3.29
N THR A 18 -53.25 -47.35 2.46
CA THR A 18 -54.18 -47.51 1.36
C THR A 18 -55.51 -46.76 1.45
N THR A 19 -55.98 -46.21 0.33
CA THR A 19 -57.37 -46.31 -0.18
C THR A 19 -57.41 -45.70 -1.60
N THR A 20 -57.45 -46.54 -2.64
CA THR A 20 -58.62 -46.90 -3.48
C THR A 20 -59.14 -45.83 -4.44
N ALA A 21 -59.18 -46.26 -5.71
CA ALA A 21 -60.21 -45.99 -6.71
C ALA A 21 -60.32 -44.58 -7.29
N SER A 22 -59.94 -44.44 -8.57
CA SER A 22 -60.94 -44.46 -9.65
C SER A 22 -60.31 -43.96 -10.94
N ASN A 23 -60.43 -44.78 -11.98
CA ASN A 23 -60.24 -44.39 -13.37
C ASN A 23 -61.10 -43.15 -13.70
N ASN A 24 -60.59 -42.25 -14.54
CA ASN A 24 -61.32 -41.66 -15.66
C ASN A 24 -60.40 -40.80 -16.55
N VAL A 25 -60.16 -41.36 -17.75
CA VAL A 25 -60.01 -40.76 -19.10
C VAL A 25 -59.67 -39.26 -19.23
N PRO A 26 -58.71 -38.89 -20.11
CA PRO A 26 -58.28 -37.52 -20.34
C PRO A 26 -59.31 -36.72 -21.18
N LEU A 27 -59.64 -35.51 -20.72
CA LEU A 27 -60.34 -34.51 -21.54
C LEU A 27 -59.62 -33.17 -21.40
N LEU A 28 -58.78 -32.85 -22.39
CA LEU A 28 -58.59 -31.47 -22.85
C LEU A 28 -59.83 -31.15 -23.71
N PRO A 29 -60.42 -29.95 -23.65
CA PRO A 29 -59.73 -28.80 -24.21
C PRO A 29 -59.97 -27.49 -23.45
N SER A 30 -59.01 -26.58 -23.60
CA SER A 30 -59.22 -25.12 -23.70
C SER A 30 -60.27 -24.49 -22.79
N GLN A 31 -59.82 -23.62 -21.87
CA GLN A 31 -60.36 -22.27 -21.58
C GLN A 31 -59.98 -21.90 -20.13
N LEU A 32 -58.80 -21.32 -19.96
CA LEU A 32 -58.45 -20.54 -18.77
C LEU A 32 -57.72 -19.28 -19.25
N PRO A 33 -58.17 -18.07 -18.84
CA PRO A 33 -57.56 -16.82 -19.26
C PRO A 33 -56.09 -16.76 -18.82
N PRO A 34 -55.21 -16.08 -19.57
CA PRO A 34 -53.80 -15.99 -19.23
C PRO A 34 -53.67 -15.37 -17.83
N ALA A 35 -53.04 -16.12 -16.93
CA ALA A 35 -52.58 -15.59 -15.66
C ALA A 35 -51.81 -14.29 -15.94
N LEU A 36 -52.32 -13.19 -15.38
CA LEU A 36 -51.61 -11.92 -15.37
C LEU A 36 -50.18 -12.19 -14.91
N PRO A 37 -49.15 -11.69 -15.62
CA PRO A 37 -47.80 -11.89 -15.18
C PRO A 37 -47.67 -11.28 -13.79
N THR A 38 -47.33 -12.11 -12.81
CA THR A 38 -46.95 -11.73 -11.45
C THR A 38 -45.65 -10.93 -11.53
N PHE A 39 -45.75 -9.70 -12.03
CA PHE A 39 -44.69 -8.70 -12.10
C PHE A 39 -44.64 -7.90 -10.80
N TRP A 40 -44.98 -8.52 -9.67
CA TRP A 40 -44.58 -8.00 -8.35
C TRP A 40 -43.20 -8.58 -8.02
N GLN A 41 -42.23 -8.29 -8.88
CA GLN A 41 -40.83 -8.34 -8.47
C GLN A 41 -40.59 -7.10 -7.63
N SER A 42 -40.55 -7.32 -6.33
CA SER A 42 -40.23 -6.31 -5.33
C SER A 42 -39.01 -5.46 -5.77
N PRO A 43 -39.09 -4.12 -5.71
CA PRO A 43 -38.04 -3.22 -6.21
C PRO A 43 -36.68 -3.40 -5.51
N LEU A 44 -36.63 -4.17 -4.42
CA LEU A 44 -35.43 -4.46 -3.64
C LEU A 44 -34.43 -5.37 -4.38
N HIS A 45 -34.87 -6.24 -5.29
CA HIS A 45 -33.94 -7.12 -6.03
C HIS A 45 -33.17 -6.40 -7.15
N TYR A 46 -33.73 -5.33 -7.72
CA TYR A 46 -33.04 -4.56 -8.76
C TYR A 46 -31.90 -3.72 -8.16
N VAL A 47 -32.16 -3.09 -7.01
CA VAL A 47 -31.18 -2.27 -6.27
C VAL A 47 -29.97 -3.09 -5.79
N THR A 48 -30.19 -4.32 -5.32
CA THR A 48 -29.07 -5.19 -4.88
C THR A 48 -28.18 -5.65 -6.04
N ARG A 49 -28.74 -5.81 -7.25
CA ARG A 49 -28.00 -6.25 -8.44
C ARG A 49 -27.19 -5.12 -9.06
N THR A 50 -27.72 -3.89 -9.08
CA THR A 50 -26.97 -2.70 -9.51
C THR A 50 -25.88 -2.36 -8.49
N LEU A 51 -26.17 -2.41 -7.18
CA LEU A 51 -25.16 -2.25 -6.12
C LEU A 51 -24.07 -3.31 -6.18
N ARG A 52 -24.39 -4.59 -6.43
CA ARG A 52 -23.35 -5.64 -6.59
C ARG A 52 -22.49 -5.45 -7.84
N ARG A 53 -23.04 -4.91 -8.93
CA ARG A 53 -22.28 -4.56 -10.15
C ARG A 53 -21.44 -3.30 -9.94
N TRP A 54 -21.96 -2.31 -9.24
CA TRP A 54 -21.24 -1.09 -8.88
C TRP A 54 -20.11 -1.41 -7.89
N ARG A 55 -20.40 -2.21 -6.85
CA ARG A 55 -19.39 -2.72 -5.90
C ARG A 55 -18.31 -3.52 -6.61
N ARG A 56 -18.65 -4.41 -7.56
CA ARG A 56 -17.65 -5.10 -8.38
C ARG A 56 -16.84 -4.14 -9.26
N ARG A 57 -17.47 -3.15 -9.91
CA ARG A 57 -16.74 -2.12 -10.68
C ARG A 57 -15.77 -1.33 -9.82
N VAL A 58 -16.20 -0.86 -8.65
CA VAL A 58 -15.36 -0.13 -7.70
C VAL A 58 -14.30 -1.03 -7.05
N GLN A 59 -14.53 -2.34 -6.98
CA GLN A 59 -13.56 -3.32 -6.49
C GLN A 59 -12.46 -3.64 -7.51
N PHE A 60 -12.72 -3.42 -8.81
CA PHE A 60 -11.69 -3.38 -9.86
C PHE A 60 -11.04 -2.01 -10.04
N TRP A 61 -11.56 -0.96 -9.37
CA TRP A 61 -10.86 0.32 -9.28
C TRP A 61 -9.76 0.16 -8.24
N SER A 62 -8.66 -0.45 -8.66
CA SER A 62 -7.38 -0.33 -7.98
C SER A 62 -7.01 1.15 -7.98
N SER A 63 -7.36 1.86 -6.91
CA SER A 63 -6.95 3.26 -6.77
C SER A 63 -5.41 3.30 -6.88
N PRO A 64 -4.80 4.13 -7.75
CA PRO A 64 -3.35 4.18 -7.91
C PRO A 64 -2.63 4.45 -6.57
N LEU A 65 -3.34 5.05 -5.63
CA LEU A 65 -2.87 5.42 -4.30
C LEU A 65 -2.87 4.26 -3.28
N LYS A 66 -3.29 3.04 -3.67
CA LYS A 66 -3.35 1.82 -2.83
C LYS A 66 -3.74 2.12 -1.37
N LEU A 67 -4.80 2.93 -1.17
CA LEU A 67 -5.12 3.53 0.14
C LEU A 67 -5.28 2.51 1.26
N ARG A 68 -5.87 1.35 0.95
CA ARG A 68 -6.03 0.27 1.92
C ARG A 68 -4.69 -0.26 2.41
N TYR A 69 -3.75 -0.44 1.50
CA TYR A 69 -2.40 -0.89 1.82
C TYR A 69 -1.64 0.18 2.61
N SER A 70 -1.72 1.45 2.21
CA SER A 70 -1.08 2.53 2.98
C SER A 70 -1.62 2.65 4.41
N ILE A 71 -2.92 2.41 4.63
CA ILE A 71 -3.50 2.38 5.97
C ILE A 71 -2.95 1.20 6.79
N ILE A 72 -2.84 0.01 6.18
CA ILE A 72 -2.27 -1.17 6.85
C ILE A 72 -0.81 -0.91 7.26
N VAL A 73 0.00 -0.33 6.37
CA VAL A 73 1.39 0.03 6.67
C VAL A 73 1.45 1.09 7.78
N LEU A 74 0.69 2.18 7.65
CA LEU A 74 0.65 3.24 8.67
C LEU A 74 0.14 2.77 10.03
N SER A 75 -0.73 1.76 10.06
CA SER A 75 -1.26 1.21 11.32
C SER A 75 -0.22 0.43 12.12
N LYS A 76 0.91 0.05 11.51
CA LYS A 76 2.04 -0.57 12.22
C LYS A 76 2.93 0.47 12.92
N ILE A 77 2.98 1.66 12.36
CA ILE A 77 3.89 2.74 12.75
C ILE A 77 3.22 3.72 13.71
N THR A 78 1.95 4.05 13.44
CA THR A 78 1.22 5.13 14.11
C THR A 78 -0.11 4.67 14.66
N ASP A 79 -0.46 5.16 15.86
CA ASP A 79 -1.77 4.94 16.48
C ASP A 79 -2.93 5.60 15.70
N HIS A 80 -2.61 6.54 14.81
CA HIS A 80 -3.59 7.36 14.09
C HIS A 80 -3.34 7.37 12.57
N PRO A 81 -3.45 6.22 11.88
CA PRO A 81 -3.06 6.07 10.49
C PRO A 81 -3.88 6.97 9.54
N TYR A 82 -5.16 7.16 9.83
CA TYR A 82 -6.03 8.02 9.01
C TYR A 82 -5.66 9.50 9.11
N ARG A 83 -5.22 9.97 10.29
CA ARG A 83 -4.79 11.37 10.47
C ARG A 83 -3.47 11.61 9.75
N TYR A 84 -2.53 10.67 9.85
CA TYR A 84 -1.25 10.76 9.14
C TYR A 84 -1.45 10.74 7.62
N LEU A 85 -2.28 9.82 7.13
CA LEU A 85 -2.64 9.76 5.72
C LEU A 85 -3.36 11.05 5.26
N ALA A 86 -4.28 11.59 6.06
CA ALA A 86 -4.91 12.87 5.75
C ALA A 86 -3.88 14.01 5.69
N ARG A 87 -2.88 14.03 6.59
CA ARG A 87 -1.76 14.99 6.53
C ARG A 87 -0.92 14.84 5.27
N LEU A 88 -0.65 13.61 4.83
CA LEU A 88 0.01 13.35 3.54
C LEU A 88 -0.81 13.89 2.36
N PHE A 89 -2.14 13.83 2.43
CA PHE A 89 -3.04 14.36 1.41
C PHE A 89 -3.22 15.88 1.45
N LEU A 90 -2.95 16.54 2.58
CA LEU A 90 -3.04 18.00 2.66
C LEU A 90 -2.07 18.61 1.64
N ARG A 91 -2.66 19.30 0.65
CA ARG A 91 -2.07 19.70 -0.65
C ARG A 91 -0.92 20.72 -0.52
N TYR A 92 -0.61 21.20 0.68
CA TYR A 92 0.34 22.29 0.89
C TYR A 92 1.29 22.00 2.07
N PRO A 93 2.62 22.02 1.87
CA PRO A 93 3.35 22.12 0.59
C PRO A 93 3.15 20.87 -0.31
N ARG A 94 3.39 20.98 -1.62
CA ARG A 94 3.23 19.85 -2.57
C ARG A 94 4.30 18.77 -2.37
N HIS A 95 5.50 19.21 -2.03
CA HIS A 95 6.63 18.35 -1.72
C HIS A 95 6.97 18.48 -0.23
N PHE A 96 7.67 17.49 0.32
CA PHE A 96 8.23 17.66 1.65
C PHE A 96 9.27 18.79 1.65
N PRO A 97 9.31 19.60 2.71
CA PRO A 97 10.36 20.61 2.85
C PRO A 97 11.70 19.88 2.81
N VAL A 98 12.59 20.35 1.94
CA VAL A 98 13.97 19.91 1.95
C VAL A 98 14.63 20.59 3.13
N ILE A 99 14.99 19.80 4.15
CA ILE A 99 15.68 20.28 5.33
C ILE A 99 17.16 19.97 5.12
N LEU A 100 18.00 21.01 5.21
CA LEU A 100 19.44 20.82 5.14
C LEU A 100 19.90 20.02 6.37
N PRO A 101 20.63 18.92 6.19
CA PRO A 101 21.11 18.11 7.31
C PRO A 101 22.22 18.84 8.07
N PRO A 102 22.51 18.44 9.31
CA PRO A 102 23.63 18.99 10.06
C PRO A 102 25.00 18.64 9.44
N PRO A 103 26.07 19.36 9.81
CA PRO A 103 27.42 19.07 9.32
C PRO A 103 27.89 17.69 9.80
N PRO A 104 28.83 17.03 9.09
CA PRO A 104 29.20 15.65 9.36
C PRO A 104 29.71 15.46 10.80
N ARG A 105 30.41 16.48 11.32
CA ARG A 105 30.96 16.49 12.68
C ARG A 105 29.90 16.32 13.76
N GLU A 106 28.72 16.92 13.59
CA GLU A 106 27.63 16.84 14.56
C GLU A 106 26.96 15.45 14.55
N ILE A 107 26.79 14.87 13.36
CA ILE A 107 26.21 13.53 13.19
C ILE A 107 27.12 12.48 13.83
N ILE A 108 28.43 12.54 13.52
CA ILE A 108 29.42 11.60 14.04
C ILE A 108 29.57 11.74 15.56
N ALA A 109 29.43 12.95 16.11
CA ALA A 109 29.56 13.19 17.55
C ALA A 109 28.36 12.72 18.39
N TYR A 110 27.16 12.61 17.79
CA TYR A 110 25.94 12.21 18.51
C TYR A 110 25.98 10.73 18.91
N ALA A 111 25.99 9.87 17.90
CA ALA A 111 26.17 8.42 17.92
C ALA A 111 25.71 7.96 16.52
N PRO A 112 26.62 7.55 15.63
CA PRO A 112 26.31 7.34 14.21
C PRO A 112 25.13 6.37 14.00
N GLU A 113 25.11 5.24 14.73
CA GLU A 113 24.05 4.22 14.60
C GLU A 113 22.68 4.69 15.13
N ALA A 114 22.65 5.50 16.20
CA ALA A 114 21.39 5.93 16.82
C ALA A 114 20.76 7.17 16.14
N TYR A 115 21.57 7.98 15.44
CA TYR A 115 21.09 9.21 14.81
C TYR A 115 19.99 8.91 13.79
N MET A 116 20.20 7.90 12.94
CA MET A 116 19.24 7.48 11.92
C MET A 116 17.95 6.94 12.50
N ASP A 117 18.10 6.08 13.51
CA ASP A 117 16.97 5.46 14.18
C ASP A 117 16.08 6.52 14.85
N GLU A 118 16.61 7.63 15.36
CA GLU A 118 15.78 8.66 16.01
C GLU A 118 15.17 9.67 15.02
N HIS A 119 15.92 10.06 13.99
CA HIS A 119 15.49 11.13 13.07
C HIS A 119 14.64 10.62 11.90
N HIS A 120 14.86 9.37 11.47
CA HIS A 120 14.19 8.76 10.31
C HIS A 120 13.47 7.47 10.68
N LEU A 121 12.83 7.46 11.85
CA LEU A 121 11.92 6.39 12.28
C LEU A 121 10.97 6.03 11.13
N ASP A 122 10.94 4.74 10.81
CA ASP A 122 9.99 4.12 9.88
C ASP A 122 10.13 4.54 8.40
N ILE A 123 11.31 5.02 8.00
CA ILE A 123 11.52 5.46 6.62
C ILE A 123 11.29 4.34 5.60
N PHE A 124 11.59 3.09 5.95
CA PHE A 124 11.36 1.93 5.11
C PHE A 124 9.87 1.73 4.83
N GLU A 125 9.04 1.83 5.85
CA GLU A 125 7.59 1.70 5.76
C GLU A 125 6.97 2.88 5.04
N LEU A 126 7.45 4.10 5.27
CA LEU A 126 6.98 5.31 4.59
C LEU A 126 7.20 5.21 3.07
N ARG A 127 8.33 4.63 2.63
CA ARG A 127 8.60 4.39 1.20
C ARG A 127 7.61 3.40 0.56
N LEU A 128 6.92 2.56 1.32
CA LEU A 128 5.87 1.67 0.77
C LEU A 128 4.59 2.44 0.41
N ILE A 129 4.43 3.66 0.92
CA ILE A 129 3.25 4.50 0.71
C ILE A 129 3.41 5.30 -0.59
N PRO A 130 2.55 5.09 -1.61
CA PRO A 130 2.71 5.76 -2.91
C PRO A 130 2.57 7.28 -2.82
N ILE A 131 1.78 7.80 -1.87
CA ILE A 131 1.61 9.25 -1.66
C ILE A 131 2.89 9.87 -1.10
N PHE A 132 3.57 9.19 -0.18
CA PHE A 132 4.85 9.63 0.35
C PHE A 132 5.87 9.72 -0.78
N ARG A 133 6.01 8.64 -1.58
CA ARG A 133 6.89 8.61 -2.76
C ARG A 133 6.60 9.70 -3.79
N TRP A 134 5.33 10.08 -3.95
CA TRP A 134 4.95 11.16 -4.87
C TRP A 134 5.35 12.54 -4.35
N ARG A 135 5.33 12.76 -3.02
CA ARG A 135 5.67 14.04 -2.38
C ARG A 135 7.14 14.21 -2.03
N ASP A 136 7.86 13.12 -1.91
CA ASP A 136 9.30 13.13 -1.65
C ASP A 136 10.03 13.91 -2.74
N THR A 137 11.28 14.32 -2.55
CA THR A 137 12.08 15.00 -3.62
C THR A 137 13.40 14.30 -3.79
N LEU A 138 14.01 14.45 -4.97
CA LEU A 138 15.33 13.90 -5.21
C LEU A 138 16.36 14.46 -4.21
N GLN A 139 16.31 15.78 -4.01
CA GLN A 139 17.17 16.47 -3.04
C GLN A 139 17.00 15.92 -1.62
N SER A 140 15.75 15.67 -1.18
CA SER A 140 15.50 15.12 0.15
C SER A 140 16.06 13.69 0.29
N SER A 141 15.90 12.82 -0.72
CA SER A 141 16.55 11.50 -0.70
C SER A 141 18.08 11.60 -0.71
N PHE A 142 18.63 12.58 -1.43
CA PHE A 142 20.08 12.80 -1.47
C PHE A 142 20.64 13.24 -0.11
N TYR A 143 19.92 14.11 0.61
CA TYR A 143 20.31 14.50 1.97
C TYR A 143 20.20 13.36 2.96
N ARG A 144 19.17 12.51 2.87
CA ARG A 144 19.09 11.31 3.71
C ARG A 144 20.22 10.32 3.42
N LEU A 145 20.63 10.18 2.16
CA LEU A 145 21.80 9.40 1.79
C LEU A 145 23.09 9.96 2.40
N TYR A 146 23.25 11.29 2.38
CA TYR A 146 24.37 11.96 3.05
C TYR A 146 24.37 11.73 4.55
N GLU A 147 23.21 11.86 5.21
CA GLU A 147 23.12 11.63 6.63
C GLU A 147 23.44 10.16 6.94
N ALA A 148 22.94 9.21 6.15
CA ALA A 148 23.20 7.77 6.32
C ALA A 148 24.69 7.46 6.15
N PHE A 149 25.35 8.13 5.20
CA PHE A 149 26.79 8.04 5.00
C PHE A 149 27.58 8.56 6.21
N CYS A 150 27.20 9.72 6.76
CA CYS A 150 27.83 10.27 7.97
C CYS A 150 27.56 9.42 9.22
N ALA A 151 26.40 8.77 9.27
CA ALA A 151 25.98 7.83 10.31
C ALA A 151 26.58 6.42 10.15
N TYR A 152 27.40 6.15 9.12
CA TYR A 152 27.94 4.82 8.83
C TYR A 152 26.88 3.70 8.76
N ASP A 153 25.64 4.03 8.38
CA ASP A 153 24.54 3.08 8.25
C ASP A 153 24.53 2.43 6.85
N GLU A 154 25.36 1.40 6.69
CA GLU A 154 25.53 0.67 5.42
C GLU A 154 24.21 0.14 4.84
N PRO A 155 23.31 -0.51 5.63
CA PRO A 155 21.99 -0.90 5.13
C PRO A 155 21.20 0.27 4.54
N LEU A 156 21.11 1.40 5.27
CA LEU A 156 20.30 2.53 4.83
C LEU A 156 20.90 3.21 3.60
N ILE A 157 22.23 3.30 3.50
CA ILE A 157 22.93 3.78 2.29
C ILE A 157 22.51 2.95 1.07
N GLY A 158 22.55 1.62 1.19
CA GLY A 158 22.13 0.73 0.11
C GLY A 158 20.67 0.93 -0.28
N TYR A 159 19.77 1.02 0.70
CA TYR A 159 18.34 1.19 0.46
C TYR A 159 17.97 2.58 -0.10
N GLU A 160 18.60 3.67 0.35
CA GLU A 160 18.38 5.01 -0.21
C GLU A 160 18.92 5.11 -1.63
N THR A 161 20.10 4.51 -1.89
CA THR A 161 20.65 4.43 -3.24
C THR A 161 19.69 3.66 -4.15
N GLU A 162 19.22 2.47 -3.76
CA GLU A 162 18.26 1.72 -4.57
C GLU A 162 16.95 2.50 -4.78
N TYR A 163 16.47 3.19 -3.75
CA TYR A 163 15.25 3.99 -3.81
C TYR A 163 15.37 5.14 -4.81
N LEU A 164 16.49 5.85 -4.79
CA LEU A 164 16.74 6.99 -5.66
C LEU A 164 16.75 6.55 -7.15
N TRP A 165 17.34 5.37 -7.45
CA TRP A 165 17.45 4.83 -8.81
C TRP A 165 16.10 4.30 -9.29
N LYS A 166 15.36 3.60 -8.43
CA LYS A 166 14.00 3.12 -8.76
C LYS A 166 13.00 4.24 -8.97
N ARG A 167 13.26 5.42 -8.41
CA ARG A 167 12.35 6.56 -8.47
C ARG A 167 12.54 7.37 -9.75
N GLN A 168 13.77 7.52 -10.21
CA GLN A 168 14.06 8.22 -11.46
C GLN A 168 13.85 7.29 -12.65
N THR A 169 12.94 7.65 -13.56
CA THR A 169 12.78 6.91 -14.83
C THR A 169 13.94 7.21 -15.80
N HIS A 170 14.48 8.43 -15.73
CA HIS A 170 15.67 8.87 -16.43
C HIS A 170 16.56 9.54 -15.40
N TRP A 171 17.78 9.03 -15.24
CA TRP A 171 18.77 9.64 -14.36
C TRP A 171 19.24 10.96 -14.97
N ASN A 172 19.00 12.08 -14.27
CA ASN A 172 19.51 13.38 -14.64
C ASN A 172 20.25 14.01 -13.44
N PRO A 173 21.58 14.19 -13.49
CA PRO A 173 22.32 14.81 -12.40
C PRO A 173 21.97 16.30 -12.20
N GLU A 174 21.43 16.97 -13.22
CA GLU A 174 21.02 18.38 -13.11
C GLU A 174 19.78 18.58 -12.20
N ASP A 175 19.05 17.51 -11.88
CA ASP A 175 17.90 17.57 -10.97
C ASP A 175 18.33 17.77 -9.50
N ILE A 176 19.61 17.51 -9.18
CA ILE A 176 20.23 17.81 -7.89
C ILE A 176 20.82 19.22 -7.98
N TYR A 177 20.26 20.15 -7.21
CA TYR A 177 20.73 21.53 -7.21
C TYR A 177 21.77 21.77 -6.11
N ASP A 178 22.54 22.86 -6.28
CA ASP A 178 23.61 23.22 -5.34
C ASP A 178 23.04 23.40 -3.90
N PRO A 179 23.51 22.62 -2.92
CA PRO A 179 23.06 22.71 -1.51
C PRO A 179 23.29 24.10 -0.88
N ARG A 180 24.13 24.96 -1.47
CA ARG A 180 24.26 26.36 -1.04
C ARG A 180 22.97 27.16 -1.15
N LEU A 181 22.09 26.78 -2.08
CA LEU A 181 20.76 27.40 -2.23
C LEU A 181 19.87 27.14 -0.99
N ASP A 182 20.11 26.04 -0.28
CA ASP A 182 19.41 25.68 0.96
C ASP A 182 20.09 26.25 2.23
N GLY A 183 21.12 27.10 2.06
CA GLY A 183 21.82 27.76 3.16
C GLY A 183 23.07 27.02 3.67
N CYS A 184 23.55 26.00 2.94
CA CYS A 184 24.78 25.29 3.28
C CYS A 184 26.02 26.17 3.05
N ASN A 185 26.68 26.55 4.14
CA ASN A 185 27.92 27.35 4.11
C ASN A 185 29.15 26.58 4.60
N ASP A 186 28.97 25.38 5.16
CA ASP A 186 30.07 24.58 5.70
C ASP A 186 30.83 23.85 4.58
N SER A 187 32.15 24.02 4.56
CA SER A 187 33.01 23.42 3.53
C SER A 187 33.05 21.90 3.61
N GLU A 188 32.94 21.33 4.80
CA GLU A 188 33.00 19.87 4.98
C GLU A 188 31.74 19.20 4.49
N GLN A 189 30.59 19.74 4.87
CA GLN A 189 29.30 19.31 4.37
C GLN A 189 29.25 19.36 2.84
N LEU A 190 29.73 20.46 2.24
CA LEU A 190 29.81 20.58 0.79
C LEU A 190 30.77 19.56 0.15
N ALA A 191 31.92 19.28 0.78
CA ALA A 191 32.87 18.30 0.26
C ALA A 191 32.28 16.88 0.25
N VAL A 192 31.60 16.47 1.34
CA VAL A 192 30.97 15.15 1.42
C VAL A 192 29.81 15.06 0.43
N LEU A 193 28.92 16.06 0.37
CA LEU A 193 27.83 16.10 -0.61
C LEU A 193 28.36 16.05 -2.06
N ALA A 194 29.40 16.82 -2.39
CA ALA A 194 30.00 16.78 -3.72
C ALA A 194 30.60 15.40 -4.04
N SER A 195 31.31 14.78 -3.08
CA SER A 195 31.89 13.44 -3.26
C SER A 195 30.82 12.37 -3.45
N LEU A 196 29.68 12.47 -2.74
CA LEU A 196 28.54 11.57 -2.91
C LEU A 196 27.92 11.76 -4.29
N ALA A 197 27.65 13.01 -4.70
CA ALA A 197 27.09 13.29 -6.02
C ALA A 197 27.98 12.75 -7.15
N GLU A 198 29.30 12.93 -7.05
CA GLU A 198 30.26 12.35 -7.97
C GLU A 198 30.19 10.81 -7.98
N ALA A 199 30.16 10.18 -6.80
CA ALA A 199 30.01 8.72 -6.70
C ALA A 199 28.69 8.21 -7.33
N LEU A 200 27.58 8.95 -7.21
CA LEU A 200 26.32 8.59 -7.86
C LEU A 200 26.43 8.65 -9.39
N ILE A 201 27.15 9.64 -9.94
CA ILE A 201 27.39 9.78 -11.38
C ILE A 201 28.25 8.64 -11.92
N TRP A 202 29.26 8.21 -11.16
CA TRP A 202 30.10 7.04 -11.48
C TRP A 202 29.43 5.69 -11.19
N SER A 203 28.25 5.69 -10.60
CA SER A 203 27.39 4.53 -10.40
C SER A 203 26.19 4.49 -11.37
N PRO A 204 26.37 4.70 -12.70
CA PRO A 204 25.26 4.72 -13.63
C PRO A 204 24.90 3.29 -13.99
N SER A 205 24.31 2.55 -13.06
CA SER A 205 23.95 1.13 -13.16
C SER A 205 25.16 0.19 -13.32
N MET A 206 25.30 -0.75 -12.39
CA MET A 206 25.93 -2.03 -12.73
C MET A 206 25.29 -2.52 -14.04
N ASP A 207 26.07 -2.58 -15.12
CA ASP A 207 25.69 -3.16 -16.39
C ASP A 207 25.06 -4.54 -16.17
N ILE A 208 23.73 -4.64 -16.28
CA ILE A 208 22.99 -5.92 -16.32
C ILE A 208 23.12 -6.55 -17.72
N SER A 209 24.27 -6.37 -18.39
CA SER A 209 24.57 -6.97 -19.71
C SER A 209 25.83 -7.83 -19.72
N GLY A 210 26.30 -8.28 -18.55
CA GLY A 210 27.51 -9.10 -18.41
C GLY A 210 27.38 -10.28 -17.45
N ALA A 211 26.31 -11.09 -17.57
CA ALA A 211 26.22 -12.43 -16.98
C ALA A 211 25.45 -13.38 -17.91
#